data_AF-A0A816SQP4-F1
#
_entry.id   AF-A0A816SQP4-F1
#
_cell.length_a   1.000
_cell.length_b   1.000
_cell.length_c   1.000
_cell.angle_alpha   90.00
_cell.angle_beta   90.00
_cell.angle_gamma   90.00
#
_symmetry.space_group_name_H-M   'P 1'
#
loop_
_entity.id
_entity.type
_entity.pdbx_description
1 polymer ?
#
loop_
_entity_poly.entity_id
_entity_poly.type
_entity_poly.pdbx_seq_one_letter_code
_entity_poly.pdbx_strand_id
1 'polypeptide(L)'
;MSEWFSGNTINGILNLWETPNNHSKCQQNPLNILNYHVQEWGTRALEVVELMFNSDSSIGIFTEVGELWKDFTIPHFKSFYQKGTNSKGGVVVAVGKHLKATHIDTNIENTVIVDIEGLTEQIRIIGIYWPQSGDFNASAQEWQSPVTDARCNQLKKWIEKNNSLFIPGTKNSSKRSERHIDLIFTNIEDAEAETLNTGTSDHWPIVMKSDRIDFQTNGNFPAVSWIVSQIVL
;
A
#
# COMPACT_ATOMS: atom_id res chain seq x y z
N MET A 1 -1.09 50.84 -9.12
CA MET A 1 -1.79 49.59 -8.80
C MET A 1 -2.62 49.21 -10.01
N SER A 2 -2.05 48.41 -10.90
CA SER A 2 -2.68 47.99 -12.15
C SER A 2 -2.76 46.46 -12.18
N GLU A 3 -4.00 46.00 -12.33
CA GLU A 3 -4.39 44.80 -13.08
C GLU A 3 -3.88 43.43 -12.61
N TRP A 4 -4.61 42.85 -11.66
CA TRP A 4 -4.79 41.39 -11.56
C TRP A 4 -6.13 40.92 -12.18
N PHE A 5 -6.90 41.83 -12.78
CA PHE A 5 -8.23 41.58 -13.33
C PHE A 5 -8.35 41.92 -14.83
N SER A 6 -7.29 41.77 -15.62
CA SER A 6 -7.46 41.81 -17.07
C SER A 6 -8.08 40.49 -17.55
N GLY A 7 -9.20 40.57 -18.26
CA GLY A 7 -10.01 39.41 -18.68
C GLY A 7 -9.27 38.38 -19.55
N ASN A 8 -8.10 38.72 -20.08
CA ASN A 8 -7.27 37.83 -20.88
C ASN A 8 -6.62 36.71 -20.05
N THR A 9 -6.36 36.90 -18.76
CA THR A 9 -5.72 35.88 -17.91
C THR A 9 -6.72 34.82 -17.43
N ILE A 10 -7.93 35.23 -17.06
CA ILE A 10 -9.02 34.31 -16.68
C ILE A 10 -9.51 33.53 -17.91
N ASN A 11 -9.71 34.20 -19.05
CA ASN A 11 -10.12 33.51 -20.27
C ASN A 11 -9.02 32.58 -20.80
N GLY A 12 -7.73 32.89 -20.56
CA GLY A 12 -6.62 31.98 -20.85
C GLY A 12 -6.62 30.71 -20.01
N ILE A 13 -6.98 30.81 -18.72
CA ILE A 13 -7.10 29.66 -17.80
C ILE A 13 -8.34 28.82 -18.14
N LEU A 14 -9.47 29.46 -18.48
CA LEU A 14 -10.70 28.76 -18.87
C LEU A 14 -10.54 28.07 -20.23
N ASN A 15 -9.84 28.68 -21.20
CA ASN A 15 -9.53 28.02 -22.47
C ASN A 15 -8.60 26.79 -22.31
N LEU A 16 -7.67 26.80 -21.35
CA LEU A 16 -6.86 25.63 -21.01
C LEU A 16 -7.68 24.48 -20.40
N TRP A 17 -8.86 24.79 -19.84
CA TRP A 17 -9.78 23.82 -19.27
C TRP A 17 -10.81 23.31 -20.31
N GLU A 18 -11.25 24.17 -21.23
CA GLU A 18 -12.30 23.86 -22.22
C GLU A 18 -11.76 23.31 -23.55
N THR A 19 -10.46 23.41 -23.82
CA THR A 19 -9.85 22.76 -25.00
C THR A 19 -9.58 21.29 -24.64
N PRO A 20 -10.30 20.31 -25.21
CA PRO A 20 -10.01 18.92 -24.94
C PRO A 20 -8.63 18.65 -25.52
N ASN A 21 -7.64 18.42 -24.65
CA ASN A 21 -6.39 17.84 -25.11
C ASN A 21 -6.78 16.53 -25.80
N ASN A 22 -6.52 16.42 -27.10
CA ASN A 22 -6.44 15.13 -27.76
C ASN A 22 -5.53 14.27 -26.88
N HIS A 23 -6.11 13.37 -26.10
CA HIS A 23 -5.39 12.60 -25.10
C HIS A 23 -4.29 11.82 -25.83
N SER A 24 -3.07 12.32 -25.76
CA SER A 24 -1.87 11.55 -26.07
C SER A 24 -1.92 10.35 -25.14
N LYS A 25 -1.88 9.14 -25.72
CA LYS A 25 -1.79 7.82 -25.05
C LYS A 25 -1.58 7.96 -23.54
N CYS A 26 -2.67 7.97 -22.78
CA CYS A 26 -2.58 8.01 -21.33
C CYS A 26 -1.75 6.79 -20.91
N GLN A 27 -0.67 6.98 -20.17
CA GLN A 27 0.09 5.85 -19.64
C GLN A 27 -0.78 5.18 -18.59
N GLN A 28 -1.24 3.97 -18.90
CA GLN A 28 -1.82 3.07 -17.91
C GLN A 28 -0.65 2.48 -17.13
N ASN A 29 -0.42 3.00 -15.93
CA ASN A 29 0.54 2.42 -15.01
C ASN A 29 -0.22 1.48 -14.07
N PRO A 30 0.18 0.20 -13.97
CA PRO A 30 -0.48 -0.74 -13.07
C PRO A 30 -0.33 -0.26 -11.62
N LEU A 31 -1.37 -0.48 -10.82
CA LEU A 31 -1.33 -0.13 -9.41
C LEU A 31 -0.59 -1.20 -8.61
N ASN A 32 0.66 -0.90 -8.24
CA ASN A 32 1.43 -1.75 -7.34
C ASN A 32 1.16 -1.39 -5.87
N ILE A 33 0.86 -2.40 -5.06
CA ILE A 33 0.57 -2.28 -3.63
C ILE A 33 1.60 -3.09 -2.85
N LEU A 34 2.46 -2.41 -2.10
CA LEU A 34 3.43 -3.03 -1.19
C LEU A 34 2.74 -3.38 0.13
N ASN A 35 2.86 -4.62 0.57
CA ASN A 35 2.53 -5.06 1.93
C ASN A 35 3.83 -5.45 2.64
N TYR A 36 4.10 -4.86 3.80
CA TYR A 36 5.30 -5.16 4.55
C TYR A 36 5.12 -5.09 6.07
N HIS A 37 5.47 -6.17 6.74
CA HIS A 37 5.54 -6.23 8.19
C HIS A 37 6.91 -5.70 8.65
N VAL A 38 6.94 -4.46 9.16
CA VAL A 38 8.18 -3.68 9.31
C VAL A 38 8.97 -4.05 10.57
N GLN A 39 8.29 -4.42 11.67
CA GLN A 39 8.90 -4.61 13.00
C GLN A 39 9.65 -3.38 13.53
N GLU A 40 8.93 -2.33 13.89
CA GLU A 40 9.42 -1.04 14.39
C GLU A 40 9.88 -0.10 13.28
N TRP A 41 9.03 0.87 12.94
CA TRP A 41 9.24 1.83 11.86
C TRP A 41 10.52 2.65 12.01
N GLY A 42 10.86 3.05 13.24
CA GLY A 42 11.94 4.00 13.50
C GLY A 42 13.31 3.57 12.96
N THR A 43 13.63 2.27 13.00
CA THR A 43 14.91 1.74 12.53
C THR A 43 14.91 1.38 11.03
N ARG A 44 13.73 1.32 10.41
CA ARG A 44 13.53 0.80 9.04
C ARG A 44 12.83 1.76 8.09
N ALA A 45 12.63 3.01 8.50
CA ALA A 45 11.90 3.98 7.70
C ALA A 45 12.56 4.24 6.33
N LEU A 46 13.89 4.28 6.25
CA LEU A 46 14.62 4.42 4.98
C LEU A 46 14.45 3.18 4.08
N GLU A 47 14.49 1.99 4.67
CA GLU A 47 14.22 0.73 3.96
C GLU A 47 12.81 0.72 3.37
N VAL A 48 11.81 1.21 4.11
CA VAL A 48 10.44 1.35 3.59
C VAL A 48 10.38 2.27 2.37
N VAL A 49 11.07 3.41 2.38
CA VAL A 49 11.12 4.32 1.21
C VAL A 49 11.80 3.64 0.02
N GLU A 50 12.91 2.97 0.25
CA GLU A 50 13.64 2.25 -0.79
C GLU A 50 12.78 1.13 -1.40
N LEU A 51 12.09 0.35 -0.56
CA LEU A 51 11.17 -0.69 -1.02
C LEU A 51 10.06 -0.11 -1.89
N MET A 52 9.35 0.93 -1.40
CA MET A 52 8.27 1.59 -2.13
C MET A 52 8.72 2.08 -3.51
N PHE A 53 9.93 2.62 -3.61
CA PHE A 53 10.47 3.12 -4.88
C PHE A 53 10.90 1.98 -5.80
N ASN A 54 11.64 1.00 -5.30
CA ASN A 54 12.16 -0.12 -6.09
C ASN A 54 11.04 -1.04 -6.59
N SER A 55 9.91 -1.12 -5.88
CA SER A 55 8.72 -1.84 -6.31
C SER A 55 7.71 -0.97 -7.07
N ASP A 56 8.06 0.29 -7.36
CA ASP A 56 7.18 1.28 -8.01
C ASP A 56 5.76 1.28 -7.42
N SER A 57 5.68 1.25 -6.09
CA SER A 57 4.42 1.08 -5.36
C SER A 57 3.76 2.42 -5.06
N SER A 58 2.55 2.61 -5.57
CA SER A 58 1.74 3.79 -5.28
C SER A 58 1.01 3.71 -3.95
N ILE A 59 0.91 2.50 -3.37
CA ILE A 59 0.31 2.26 -2.06
C ILE A 59 1.23 1.32 -1.27
N GLY A 60 1.44 1.63 0.01
CA GLY A 60 2.15 0.79 0.97
C GLY A 60 1.29 0.51 2.19
N ILE A 61 1.21 -0.75 2.60
CA ILE A 61 0.53 -1.22 3.81
C ILE A 61 1.62 -1.75 4.74
N PHE A 62 1.74 -1.13 5.91
CA PHE A 62 2.81 -1.41 6.85
C PHE A 62 2.24 -1.80 8.20
N THR A 63 2.69 -2.95 8.71
CA THR A 63 2.29 -3.47 10.01
C THR A 63 3.47 -3.49 10.98
N GLU A 64 3.17 -3.58 12.27
CA GLU A 64 4.15 -3.41 13.36
C GLU A 64 4.97 -2.13 13.27
N VAL A 65 4.34 -1.01 12.93
CA VAL A 65 5.05 0.28 12.81
C VAL A 65 5.45 0.89 14.17
N GLY A 66 4.81 0.46 15.26
CA GLY A 66 5.01 1.00 16.60
C GLY A 66 4.53 2.45 16.76
N GLU A 67 4.97 3.09 17.84
CA GLU A 67 4.59 4.47 18.17
C GLU A 67 5.43 5.55 17.44
N LEU A 68 6.58 5.16 16.87
CA LEU A 68 7.53 6.06 16.19
C LEU A 68 7.17 6.33 14.72
N TRP A 69 5.99 5.92 14.26
CA TRP A 69 5.55 6.13 12.88
C TRP A 69 5.57 7.62 12.47
N LYS A 70 5.30 8.52 13.43
CA LYS A 70 5.21 9.97 13.21
C LYS A 70 6.58 10.64 13.06
N ASP A 71 7.66 9.97 13.45
CA ASP A 71 9.01 10.54 13.45
C ASP A 71 9.61 10.53 12.03
N PHE A 72 8.94 9.87 11.08
CA PHE A 72 9.37 9.80 9.70
C PHE A 72 8.19 9.90 8.72
N THR A 73 8.29 10.81 7.75
CA THR A 73 7.33 10.93 6.66
C THR A 73 7.90 10.30 5.40
N ILE A 74 7.12 9.45 4.72
CA ILE A 74 7.48 8.95 3.39
C ILE A 74 7.27 10.10 2.37
N PRO A 75 8.33 10.62 1.74
CA PRO A 75 8.21 11.72 0.78
C PRO A 75 7.27 11.34 -0.37
N HIS A 76 6.43 12.26 -0.82
CA HIS A 76 5.42 12.04 -1.89
C HIS A 76 4.25 11.12 -1.54
N PHE A 77 4.14 10.65 -0.30
CA PHE A 77 2.99 9.88 0.18
C PHE A 77 2.22 10.66 1.24
N LYS A 78 0.92 10.36 1.34
CA LYS A 78 0.05 10.67 2.46
C LYS A 78 -0.08 9.41 3.30
N SER A 79 0.21 9.49 4.58
CA SER A 79 0.14 8.35 5.50
C SER A 79 -1.12 8.43 6.36
N PHE A 80 -1.80 7.30 6.50
CA PHE A 80 -2.95 7.09 7.37
C PHE A 80 -2.54 6.08 8.44
N TYR A 81 -2.73 6.41 9.71
CA TYR A 81 -2.23 5.60 10.82
C TYR A 81 -3.35 5.23 11.78
N GLN A 82 -3.35 3.98 12.21
CA GLN A 82 -4.12 3.51 13.35
C GLN A 82 -3.17 2.94 14.41
N LYS A 83 -3.33 3.42 15.65
CA LYS A 83 -2.56 2.91 16.79
C LYS A 83 -2.89 1.44 17.04
N GLY A 84 -1.85 0.68 17.38
CA GLY A 84 -2.00 -0.71 17.76
C GLY A 84 -2.26 -0.95 19.24
N THR A 85 -2.56 -2.20 19.57
CA THR A 85 -2.89 -2.65 20.93
C THR A 85 -1.67 -2.88 21.83
N ASN A 86 -0.47 -2.78 21.29
CA ASN A 86 0.79 -2.88 22.04
C ASN A 86 1.83 -1.90 21.47
N SER A 87 2.99 -1.78 22.12
CA SER A 87 4.05 -0.81 21.75
C SER A 87 4.67 -1.05 20.37
N LYS A 88 4.58 -2.28 19.85
CA LYS A 88 5.10 -2.66 18.52
C LYS A 88 4.04 -2.61 17.44
N GLY A 89 2.76 -2.70 17.81
CA GLY A 89 1.65 -2.75 16.87
C GLY A 89 1.40 -1.44 16.14
N GLY A 90 0.28 -1.41 15.43
CA GLY A 90 -0.14 -0.29 14.62
C GLY A 90 0.01 -0.57 13.14
N VAL A 91 -0.75 0.18 12.36
CA VAL A 91 -0.82 0.05 10.91
C VAL A 91 -0.65 1.43 10.29
N VAL A 92 0.16 1.50 9.23
CA VAL A 92 0.20 2.65 8.32
C VAL A 92 -0.23 2.20 6.94
N VAL A 93 -1.15 2.95 6.32
CA VAL A 93 -1.38 2.89 4.88
C VAL A 93 -0.81 4.18 4.29
N ALA A 94 0.23 4.07 3.47
CA ALA A 94 0.81 5.18 2.71
C ALA A 94 0.24 5.18 1.30
N VAL A 95 -0.25 6.31 0.83
CA VAL A 95 -0.82 6.47 -0.52
C VAL A 95 -0.10 7.60 -1.25
N GLY A 96 0.36 7.36 -2.48
CA GLY A 96 1.02 8.35 -3.30
C GLY A 96 0.14 9.58 -3.48
N LYS A 97 0.70 10.79 -3.32
CA LYS A 97 -0.05 12.06 -3.40
C LYS A 97 -0.67 12.35 -4.77
N HIS A 98 -0.34 11.56 -5.79
CA HIS A 98 -0.97 11.60 -7.11
C HIS A 98 -2.33 10.90 -7.13
N LEU A 99 -2.64 10.08 -6.13
CA LEU A 99 -3.96 9.46 -5.94
C LEU A 99 -4.78 10.28 -4.94
N LYS A 100 -6.09 10.32 -5.16
CA LYS A 100 -7.01 10.90 -4.18
C LYS A 100 -7.34 9.82 -3.15
N ALA A 101 -7.15 10.14 -1.87
CA ALA A 101 -7.30 9.18 -0.79
C ALA A 101 -8.06 9.74 0.42
N THR A 102 -9.09 9.01 0.84
CA THR A 102 -10.00 9.37 1.94
C THR A 102 -9.91 8.32 3.04
N HIS A 103 -9.55 8.74 4.25
CA HIS A 103 -9.57 7.87 5.43
C HIS A 103 -11.02 7.59 5.83
N ILE A 104 -11.32 6.34 6.14
CA ILE A 104 -12.59 5.95 6.74
C ILE A 104 -12.33 5.66 8.22
N ASP A 105 -12.90 6.49 9.08
CA ASP A 105 -12.75 6.33 10.52
C ASP A 105 -13.35 5.00 10.97
N THR A 106 -12.61 4.29 11.83
CA THR A 106 -13.00 3.01 12.39
C THR A 106 -12.60 2.96 13.86
N ASN A 107 -13.38 2.23 14.66
CA ASN A 107 -13.06 1.96 16.07
C ASN A 107 -12.32 0.63 16.25
N ILE A 108 -11.93 -0.03 15.16
CA ILE A 108 -11.21 -1.30 15.19
C ILE A 108 -9.72 -1.00 15.30
N GLU A 109 -9.11 -1.42 16.41
CA GLU A 109 -7.68 -1.27 16.64
C GLU A 109 -6.86 -2.04 15.59
N ASN A 110 -5.64 -1.58 15.33
CA ASN A 110 -4.76 -2.14 14.30
C ASN A 110 -5.40 -2.25 12.89
N THR A 111 -6.35 -1.38 12.55
CA THR A 111 -7.02 -1.38 11.24
C THR A 111 -7.03 0.02 10.64
N VAL A 112 -6.56 0.17 9.41
CA VAL A 112 -6.66 1.41 8.63
C VAL A 112 -7.48 1.12 7.38
N ILE A 113 -8.50 1.94 7.12
CA ILE A 113 -9.35 1.85 5.94
C ILE A 113 -9.19 3.13 5.12
N VAL A 114 -8.85 2.98 3.84
CA VAL A 114 -8.67 4.10 2.91
C VAL A 114 -9.41 3.82 1.61
N ASP A 115 -10.28 4.74 1.21
CA ASP A 115 -10.86 4.75 -0.13
C ASP A 115 -9.94 5.51 -1.08
N ILE A 116 -9.67 4.90 -2.23
CA ILE A 116 -8.78 5.44 -3.28
C ILE A 116 -9.61 5.77 -4.51
N GLU A 117 -9.49 7.00 -4.98
CA GLU A 117 -10.18 7.54 -6.15
C GLU A 117 -9.14 8.02 -7.19
N GLY A 118 -9.59 8.17 -8.44
CA GLY A 118 -8.73 8.58 -9.57
C GLY A 118 -8.10 7.41 -10.33
N LEU A 119 -8.53 6.19 -10.03
CA LEU A 119 -8.22 4.96 -10.74
C LEU A 119 -9.31 4.66 -11.78
N THR A 120 -9.10 3.67 -12.66
CA THR A 120 -10.14 3.12 -13.53
C THR A 120 -11.35 2.61 -12.74
N GLU A 121 -11.11 2.07 -11.56
CA GLU A 121 -12.13 1.61 -10.62
C GLU A 121 -11.80 2.12 -9.21
N GLN A 122 -12.81 2.60 -8.48
CA GLN A 122 -12.62 2.98 -7.07
C GLN A 122 -12.30 1.73 -6.26
N ILE A 123 -11.24 1.78 -5.46
CA ILE A 123 -10.86 0.68 -4.57
C ILE A 123 -10.86 1.11 -3.10
N ARG A 124 -11.05 0.13 -2.22
CA ARG A 124 -10.90 0.28 -0.77
C ARG A 124 -9.72 -0.56 -0.31
N ILE A 125 -8.76 0.08 0.34
CA ILE A 125 -7.62 -0.58 0.97
C ILE A 125 -7.90 -0.73 2.46
N ILE A 126 -7.70 -1.94 2.98
CA ILE A 126 -7.84 -2.26 4.39
C ILE A 126 -6.52 -2.87 4.87
N GLY A 127 -5.73 -2.07 5.59
CA GLY A 127 -4.54 -2.54 6.27
C GLY A 127 -4.92 -3.09 7.65
N ILE A 128 -4.56 -4.33 7.94
CA ILE A 128 -4.82 -4.97 9.23
C ILE A 128 -3.52 -5.52 9.78
N TYR A 129 -3.18 -5.15 11.01
CA TYR A 129 -2.24 -5.90 11.82
C TYR A 129 -3.05 -6.61 12.89
N TRP A 130 -2.67 -7.83 13.23
CA TRP A 130 -3.27 -8.48 14.36
C TRP A 130 -2.10 -9.07 15.17
N PRO A 131 -1.96 -8.79 16.47
CA PRO A 131 -0.82 -9.30 17.25
C PRO A 131 -1.05 -10.74 17.72
N GLN A 132 0.02 -11.51 17.90
CA GLN A 132 0.09 -12.98 18.15
C GLN A 132 -0.94 -13.65 19.11
N SER A 133 -1.69 -12.91 19.91
CA SER A 133 -2.97 -13.40 20.50
C SER A 133 -4.12 -13.35 19.49
N GLY A 134 -3.82 -13.62 18.23
CA GLY A 134 -4.33 -12.86 17.12
C GLY A 134 -3.29 -12.88 16.00
N ASP A 135 -3.04 -11.85 15.20
CA ASP A 135 -2.57 -12.01 13.81
C ASP A 135 -3.61 -12.85 13.07
N PHE A 136 -3.65 -12.86 11.74
CA PHE A 136 -4.27 -14.09 11.22
C PHE A 136 -3.44 -15.25 11.75
N ASN A 137 -2.10 -15.15 11.62
CA ASN A 137 -1.15 -16.23 11.91
C ASN A 137 -1.70 -17.59 11.46
N ALA A 138 -2.63 -17.56 10.51
CA ALA A 138 -3.55 -18.60 10.21
C ALA A 138 -2.90 -19.26 9.02
N SER A 139 -2.27 -20.38 9.29
CA SER A 139 -1.72 -21.17 8.22
C SER A 139 -2.84 -22.03 7.66
N ALA A 140 -2.87 -22.15 6.33
CA ALA A 140 -3.74 -23.05 5.58
C ALA A 140 -2.91 -23.70 4.48
N GLN A 141 -3.09 -25.00 4.26
CA GLN A 141 -2.44 -25.69 3.14
C GLN A 141 -2.86 -25.11 1.78
N GLU A 142 -4.10 -24.67 1.67
CA GLU A 142 -4.63 -23.98 0.49
C GLU A 142 -3.97 -22.61 0.25
N TRP A 143 -3.30 -22.05 1.26
CA TRP A 143 -2.50 -20.83 1.18
C TRP A 143 -1.00 -21.15 1.19
N GLN A 144 -0.63 -22.34 0.72
CA GLN A 144 0.76 -22.82 0.59
C GLN A 144 1.52 -22.89 1.92
N SER A 145 0.83 -22.93 3.05
CA SER A 145 1.47 -23.18 4.35
C SER A 145 1.55 -24.69 4.65
N PRO A 146 2.53 -25.15 5.45
CA PRO A 146 2.71 -26.59 5.71
C PRO A 146 1.55 -27.22 6.49
N VAL A 147 0.82 -26.45 7.30
CA VAL A 147 -0.25 -26.93 8.18
C VAL A 147 -1.46 -26.00 8.13
N THR A 148 -2.66 -26.56 8.32
CA THR A 148 -3.89 -25.78 8.53
C THR A 148 -4.18 -25.68 10.03
N ASP A 149 -4.29 -24.47 10.58
CA ASP A 149 -4.68 -24.27 11.98
C ASP A 149 -6.16 -23.87 12.15
N ALA A 150 -6.67 -23.94 13.39
CA ALA A 150 -8.09 -23.74 13.67
C ALA A 150 -8.58 -22.30 13.37
N ARG A 151 -7.69 -21.29 13.40
CA ARG A 151 -8.04 -19.88 13.14
C ARG A 151 -8.43 -19.69 11.68
N CYS A 152 -7.81 -20.46 10.78
CA CYS A 152 -8.07 -20.44 9.35
C CYS A 152 -9.56 -20.72 9.01
N ASN A 153 -10.26 -21.55 9.78
CA ASN A 153 -11.64 -21.93 9.48
C ASN A 153 -12.62 -20.75 9.48
N GLN A 154 -12.42 -19.77 10.38
CA GLN A 154 -13.27 -18.58 10.42
C GLN A 154 -12.96 -17.64 9.25
N LEU A 155 -11.67 -17.45 8.99
CA LEU A 155 -11.21 -16.62 7.87
C LEU A 155 -11.67 -17.19 6.52
N LYS A 156 -11.58 -18.51 6.31
CA LYS A 156 -12.10 -19.19 5.10
C LYS A 156 -13.59 -18.90 4.85
N LYS A 157 -14.43 -19.06 5.87
CA LYS A 157 -15.87 -18.75 5.76
C LYS A 157 -16.11 -17.29 5.42
N TRP A 158 -15.31 -16.38 5.97
CA TRP A 158 -15.39 -14.96 5.64
C TRP A 158 -14.98 -14.69 4.19
N ILE A 159 -13.87 -15.27 3.72
CA ILE A 159 -13.39 -15.15 2.34
C ILE A 159 -14.46 -15.64 1.35
N GLU A 160 -15.00 -16.83 1.58
CA GLU A 160 -16.05 -17.43 0.74
C GLU A 160 -17.31 -16.56 0.71
N LYS A 161 -17.77 -16.08 1.87
CA LYS A 161 -18.97 -15.22 1.97
C LYS A 161 -18.80 -13.89 1.24
N ASN A 162 -17.58 -13.37 1.16
CA ASN A 162 -17.29 -12.06 0.56
C ASN A 162 -16.70 -12.18 -0.86
N ASN A 163 -16.73 -13.36 -1.48
CA ASN A 163 -16.15 -13.63 -2.80
C ASN A 163 -14.72 -13.08 -2.93
N SER A 164 -13.93 -13.17 -1.86
CA SER A 164 -12.54 -12.72 -1.87
C SER A 164 -11.63 -13.84 -2.38
N LEU A 165 -10.56 -13.46 -3.04
CA LEU A 165 -9.52 -14.31 -3.56
C LEU A 165 -8.28 -14.13 -2.69
N PHE A 166 -7.68 -15.24 -2.27
CA PHE A 166 -6.35 -15.21 -1.67
C PHE A 166 -5.31 -15.06 -2.78
N ILE A 167 -4.41 -14.09 -2.66
CA ILE A 167 -3.32 -13.88 -3.60
C ILE A 167 -2.01 -14.32 -2.95
N PRO A 168 -1.46 -15.50 -3.30
CA PRO A 168 -0.20 -15.97 -2.75
C PRO A 168 0.96 -15.11 -3.29
N GLY A 169 1.92 -14.82 -2.42
CA GLY A 169 3.24 -14.38 -2.86
C GLY A 169 4.01 -15.52 -3.55
N THR A 170 5.10 -15.19 -4.24
CA THR A 170 5.96 -16.17 -4.93
C THR A 170 6.68 -17.13 -3.99
N LYS A 171 6.76 -16.81 -2.69
CA LYS A 171 7.26 -17.69 -1.62
C LYS A 171 6.65 -17.33 -0.27
N ASN A 172 7.00 -18.09 0.76
CA ASN A 172 6.64 -17.84 2.15
C ASN A 172 7.02 -16.40 2.58
N SER A 173 6.15 -15.78 3.37
CA SER A 173 6.32 -14.41 3.82
C SER A 173 7.17 -14.30 5.09
N SER A 174 7.30 -15.39 5.86
CA SER A 174 8.19 -15.46 7.03
C SER A 174 9.62 -15.85 6.65
N LYS A 175 10.64 -15.17 7.18
CA LYS A 175 12.05 -15.60 7.07
C LYS A 175 12.43 -16.71 8.04
N ARG A 176 11.58 -16.95 9.04
CA ARG A 176 11.84 -17.89 10.15
C ARG A 176 11.17 -19.24 9.95
N SER A 177 10.30 -19.37 8.96
CA SER A 177 9.54 -20.59 8.69
C SER A 177 8.99 -20.61 7.27
N GLU A 178 8.59 -21.79 6.79
CA GLU A 178 7.91 -21.98 5.49
C GLU A 178 6.44 -21.50 5.50
N ARG A 179 6.03 -20.65 6.45
CA ARG A 179 4.64 -20.21 6.60
C ARG A 179 4.37 -18.94 5.79
N HIS A 180 3.20 -18.90 5.16
CA HIS A 180 2.59 -17.67 4.65
C HIS A 180 1.72 -17.08 5.75
N ILE A 181 2.19 -16.00 6.38
CA ILE A 181 1.52 -15.36 7.50
C ILE A 181 1.13 -13.90 7.21
N ASP A 182 1.70 -13.32 6.16
CA ASP A 182 1.27 -12.04 5.59
C ASP A 182 0.34 -12.36 4.42
N LEU A 183 -0.96 -12.19 4.66
CA LEU A 183 -2.01 -12.62 3.76
C LEU A 183 -2.56 -11.43 2.97
N ILE A 184 -2.79 -11.63 1.67
CA ILE A 184 -3.43 -10.66 0.79
C ILE A 184 -4.73 -11.26 0.28
N PHE A 185 -5.83 -10.54 0.47
CA PHE A 185 -7.15 -10.90 -0.03
C PHE A 185 -7.70 -9.77 -0.88
N THR A 186 -8.32 -10.12 -2.00
CA THR A 186 -8.88 -9.14 -2.94
C THR A 186 -10.08 -9.69 -3.69
N ASN A 187 -10.98 -8.84 -4.15
CA ASN A 187 -12.02 -9.18 -5.12
C ASN A 187 -11.61 -8.79 -6.56
N ILE A 188 -10.39 -8.32 -6.74
CA ILE A 188 -9.82 -7.95 -8.03
C ILE A 188 -9.37 -9.23 -8.74
N GLU A 189 -10.00 -9.54 -9.86
CA GLU A 189 -9.58 -10.66 -10.72
C GLU A 189 -8.18 -10.39 -11.31
N ASP A 190 -7.45 -11.47 -11.60
CA ASP A 190 -6.12 -11.43 -12.22
C ASP A 190 -5.06 -10.64 -11.43
N ALA A 191 -5.29 -10.39 -10.13
CA ALA A 191 -4.28 -9.85 -9.24
C ALA A 191 -3.19 -10.91 -8.97
N GLU A 192 -1.93 -10.48 -9.06
CA GLU A 192 -0.77 -11.31 -8.77
C GLU A 192 0.03 -10.70 -7.62
N ALA A 193 0.79 -11.52 -6.89
CA ALA A 193 1.69 -11.02 -5.86
C ALA A 193 3.09 -11.61 -5.96
N GLU A 194 4.08 -10.76 -5.76
CA GLU A 194 5.49 -11.09 -5.79
C GLU A 194 6.10 -10.87 -4.39
N THR A 195 6.82 -11.87 -3.88
CA THR A 195 7.57 -11.72 -2.64
C THR A 195 8.96 -11.18 -2.93
N LEU A 196 9.31 -10.04 -2.36
CA LEU A 196 10.61 -9.41 -2.55
C LEU A 196 11.67 -10.05 -1.66
N ASN A 197 12.83 -10.39 -2.24
CA ASN A 197 13.97 -10.98 -1.53
C ASN A 197 14.86 -9.92 -0.85
N THR A 198 14.25 -8.90 -0.26
CA THR A 198 14.94 -7.78 0.39
C THR A 198 14.25 -7.39 1.71
N GLY A 199 14.79 -6.37 2.39
CA GLY A 199 14.34 -5.90 3.70
C GLY A 199 14.98 -6.63 4.88
N THR A 200 14.97 -5.99 6.05
CA THR A 200 15.67 -6.45 7.27
C THR A 200 14.74 -6.91 8.39
N SER A 201 13.42 -6.74 8.24
CA SER A 201 12.41 -7.45 9.05
C SER A 201 12.60 -8.97 8.96
N ASP A 202 12.09 -9.73 9.93
CA ASP A 202 11.95 -11.20 9.80
C ASP A 202 10.80 -11.63 8.87
N HIS A 203 10.12 -10.68 8.23
CA HIS A 203 9.18 -10.90 7.13
C HIS A 203 9.76 -10.43 5.79
N TRP A 204 9.33 -11.07 4.71
CA TRP A 204 9.57 -10.62 3.35
C TRP A 204 8.47 -9.63 2.91
N PRO A 205 8.80 -8.51 2.27
CA PRO A 205 7.81 -7.66 1.63
C PRO A 205 7.09 -8.39 0.49
N ILE A 206 5.82 -8.07 0.27
CA ILE A 206 5.00 -8.64 -0.82
C ILE A 206 4.43 -7.49 -1.63
N VAL A 207 4.57 -7.52 -2.96
CA VAL A 207 3.98 -6.53 -3.87
C VAL A 207 2.86 -7.18 -4.63
N MET A 208 1.63 -6.71 -4.43
CA MET A 208 0.50 -7.07 -5.28
C MET A 208 0.45 -6.15 -6.49
N LYS A 209 0.16 -6.70 -7.66
CA LYS A 209 0.00 -5.99 -8.93
C LYS A 209 -1.33 -6.39 -9.56
N SER A 210 -1.96 -5.48 -10.29
CA SER A 210 -3.11 -5.77 -11.12
C SER A 210 -3.12 -4.84 -12.33
N ASP A 211 -3.26 -5.41 -13.53
CA ASP A 211 -3.39 -4.66 -14.77
C ASP A 211 -4.80 -4.07 -14.96
N ARG A 212 -5.79 -4.50 -14.14
CA ARG A 212 -7.17 -3.97 -14.20
C ARG A 212 -7.30 -2.62 -13.52
N ILE A 213 -6.46 -2.38 -12.52
CA ILE A 213 -6.43 -1.14 -11.77
C ILE A 213 -5.21 -0.38 -12.21
N ASP A 214 -5.46 0.54 -13.13
CA ASP A 214 -4.48 1.54 -13.50
C ASP A 214 -4.92 2.91 -13.01
N PHE A 215 -3.97 3.83 -13.05
CA PHE A 215 -4.27 5.23 -12.88
C PHE A 215 -3.78 6.00 -14.09
N GLN A 216 -4.61 6.94 -14.52
CA GLN A 216 -4.32 7.81 -15.63
C GLN A 216 -3.63 9.07 -15.12
N THR A 217 -2.37 9.23 -15.47
CA THR A 217 -1.62 10.47 -15.22
C THR A 217 -1.33 11.19 -16.52
N ASN A 218 -1.60 12.50 -16.55
CA ASN A 218 -1.10 13.40 -17.60
C ASN A 218 0.32 13.92 -17.28
N GLY A 219 0.82 13.65 -16.07
CA GLY A 219 2.16 14.02 -15.64
C GLY A 219 3.14 12.87 -15.83
N ASN A 220 4.26 13.13 -16.51
CA ASN A 220 5.45 12.30 -16.38
C ASN A 220 5.90 12.44 -14.91
N PHE A 221 5.83 11.37 -14.11
CA PHE A 221 6.52 11.40 -12.83
C PHE A 221 8.00 11.64 -13.13
N PRO A 222 8.64 12.66 -12.52
CA PRO A 222 10.07 12.77 -12.64
C PRO A 222 10.66 11.46 -12.11
N ALA A 223 11.48 10.79 -12.92
CA ALA A 223 12.33 9.72 -12.42
C ALA A 223 13.26 10.37 -11.39
N VAL A 224 12.87 10.32 -10.11
CA VAL A 224 13.65 10.95 -9.06
C VAL A 224 14.82 10.02 -8.76
N SER A 225 16.00 10.37 -9.27
CA SER A 225 17.24 9.70 -8.89
C SER A 225 17.62 10.17 -7.47
N TRP A 226 17.28 9.36 -6.47
CA TRP A 226 17.69 9.61 -5.10
C TRP A 226 19.12 9.12 -4.89
N ILE A 227 20.02 10.03 -4.54
CA ILE A 227 21.31 9.67 -3.96
C ILE A 227 21.04 9.42 -2.48
N VAL A 228 20.85 8.16 -2.09
CA VAL A 228 20.85 7.77 -0.67
C VAL A 228 22.27 7.97 -0.16
N SER A 229 22.50 9.08 0.54
CA SER A 229 23.79 9.34 1.17
C SER A 229 23.87 8.45 2.41
N GLN A 230 24.70 7.40 2.36
CA GLN A 230 24.99 6.59 3.53
C GLN A 230 25.71 7.47 4.55
N ILE A 231 25.06 7.75 5.68
CA ILE A 231 25.73 8.40 6.81
C ILE A 231 26.61 7.31 7.44
N VAL A 232 27.92 7.40 7.19
CA VAL A 232 28.91 6.60 7.91
C VAL A 232 29.04 7.23 9.30
N LEU A 233 28.53 6.55 10.32
CA LEU A 233 28.75 6.88 11.73
C LEU A 233 30.05 6.25 12.23
#